data_AF-A0A5C6CPF0-F1
#
_entry.id   AF-A0A5C6CPF0-F1
#
_cell.length_a   1.000
_cell.length_b   1.000
_cell.length_c   1.000
_cell.angle_alpha   90.00
_cell.angle_beta   90.00
_cell.angle_gamma   90.00
#
_symmetry.space_group_name_H-M   'P 1'
#
loop_
_entity.id
_entity.type
_entity.pdbx_description
1 polymer ?
#
loop_
_entity_poly.entity_id
_entity_poly.type
_entity_poly.pdbx_seq_one_letter_code
_entity_poly.pdbx_strand_id
1 'polypeptide(L)'
;MNSRRQDRRGFTLVELLVVIAIIGVLVGLLLPAVQAAREAARRMSCSNNVKQIGLALHNYHSAFGQCPTQAGGTFLDNTNGGNNNRRRLSWLIPMTPFIEQQALWEQINNPFDRDADGVVDYPAMGPEPWNTNYDPWMTEIPGFRCPSDPGSGAPAMARTNYAACIGDSTDWVNWGFWRWESNSWNQGHINSANAANRGFFYPRKAMKFRDILDGLSNTVAVGEIATGLGDRDIRTDPYYGIGWNAIHNNPSACADAGGLIDSLRPQYWDAAVGDTANPGLRSNGWKRGYRWSDSVPVYTCFTTMTAPNREVCMGGSGDFDTGSEPPSSRHQGGVHVLMGDGAVKFITDSIEAGNSRAPVVKVNSINPPGSKSPYGLWGALGTRASKESVQGEF
;
A
#
# COMPACT_ATOMS: atom_id res chain seq x y z
N MET A 1 -12.30 0.53 78.56
CA MET A 1 -11.96 0.58 77.12
C MET A 1 -10.49 0.18 76.95
N ASN A 2 -10.21 -1.08 76.61
CA ASN A 2 -8.84 -1.56 76.41
C ASN A 2 -8.32 -1.12 75.03
N SER A 3 -7.45 -0.12 75.02
CA SER A 3 -6.68 0.28 73.83
C SER A 3 -5.71 -0.85 73.48
N ARG A 4 -6.01 -1.63 72.44
CA ARG A 4 -5.05 -2.54 71.81
C ARG A 4 -3.94 -1.68 71.19
N ARG A 5 -2.76 -1.66 71.81
CA ARG A 5 -1.53 -1.16 71.18
C ARG A 5 -1.33 -1.95 69.88
N GLN A 6 -1.58 -1.31 68.74
CA GLN A 6 -1.09 -1.82 67.46
C GLN A 6 0.42 -1.63 67.45
N ASP A 7 1.17 -2.73 67.56
CA ASP A 7 2.60 -2.75 67.29
C ASP A 7 2.84 -2.30 65.85
N ARG A 8 3.23 -1.03 65.67
CA ARG A 8 3.65 -0.51 64.37
C ARG A 8 5.02 -1.11 64.08
N ARG A 9 5.03 -2.21 63.32
CA ARG A 9 6.26 -2.78 62.76
C ARG A 9 6.92 -1.72 61.87
N GLY A 10 8.09 -1.23 62.27
CA GLY A 10 8.90 -0.32 61.46
C GLY A 10 9.49 -1.08 60.28
N PHE A 11 9.36 -0.53 59.08
CA PHE A 11 9.93 -1.09 57.86
C PHE A 11 11.40 -0.66 57.76
N THR A 12 12.32 -1.61 57.63
CA THR A 12 13.74 -1.27 57.52
C THR A 12 14.07 -0.83 56.10
N LEU A 13 15.02 0.09 55.95
CA LEU A 13 15.47 0.58 54.64
C LEU A 13 15.97 -0.57 53.74
N VAL A 14 16.55 -1.61 54.34
CA VAL A 14 17.03 -2.81 53.65
C VAL A 14 15.87 -3.62 53.07
N GLU A 15 14.78 -3.83 53.82
CA GLU A 15 13.59 -4.54 53.33
C GLU A 15 12.94 -3.80 52.15
N LEU A 16 12.88 -2.46 52.19
CA LEU A 16 12.39 -1.66 51.06
C LEU A 16 13.26 -1.84 49.82
N LEU A 17 14.58 -1.78 50.00
CA LEU A 17 15.53 -1.82 48.90
C LEU A 17 15.53 -3.20 48.21
N VAL A 18 15.44 -4.29 48.97
CA VAL A 18 15.34 -5.65 48.41
C VAL A 18 14.05 -5.83 47.59
N VAL A 19 12.90 -5.34 48.10
CA VAL A 19 11.63 -5.44 47.38
C VAL A 19 11.67 -4.66 46.08
N ILE A 20 12.20 -3.43 46.10
CA ILE A 20 12.36 -2.63 44.88
C ILE A 20 13.32 -3.32 43.91
N ALA A 21 14.42 -3.91 44.39
CA ALA A 21 15.36 -4.65 43.55
C ALA A 21 14.70 -5.86 42.86
N ILE A 22 13.90 -6.65 43.60
CA ILE A 22 13.19 -7.81 43.03
C ILE A 22 12.14 -7.36 42.00
N ILE A 23 11.33 -6.34 42.31
CA ILE A 23 10.36 -5.78 41.37
C ILE A 23 11.08 -5.24 40.13
N GLY A 24 12.21 -4.54 40.31
CA GLY A 24 13.03 -4.02 39.23
C GLY A 24 13.54 -5.12 38.29
N VAL A 25 14.03 -6.24 38.85
CA VAL A 25 14.47 -7.41 38.06
C VAL A 25 13.29 -8.07 37.34
N LEU A 26 12.17 -8.30 38.02
CA LEU A 26 10.99 -8.93 37.42
C LEU A 26 10.42 -8.06 36.28
N VAL A 27 10.25 -6.75 36.50
CA VAL A 27 9.79 -5.83 35.45
C VAL A 27 10.80 -5.73 34.31
N GLY A 28 12.10 -5.69 34.63
CA GLY A 28 13.17 -5.65 33.63
C GLY A 28 13.18 -6.87 32.70
N LEU A 29 12.82 -8.05 33.21
CA LEU A 29 12.72 -9.28 32.41
C LEU A 29 11.36 -9.40 31.69
N LEU A 30 10.27 -8.94 32.31
CA LEU A 30 8.92 -9.08 31.76
C LEU A 30 8.60 -8.05 30.67
N LEU A 31 9.11 -6.81 30.77
CA LEU A 31 8.75 -5.75 29.83
C LEU A 31 9.18 -6.06 28.38
N PRO A 32 10.42 -6.49 28.09
CA PRO A 32 10.81 -6.85 26.72
C PRO A 32 10.01 -8.04 26.19
N ALA A 33 9.74 -9.04 27.05
CA ALA A 33 8.98 -10.23 26.67
C ALA A 33 7.52 -9.91 26.31
N VAL A 34 6.85 -9.04 27.09
CA VAL A 34 5.47 -8.62 26.82
C VAL A 34 5.38 -7.84 25.49
N GLN A 35 6.38 -7.00 25.17
CA GLN A 35 6.39 -6.27 23.90
C GLN A 35 6.61 -7.19 22.70
N ALA A 36 7.54 -8.14 22.81
CA ALA A 36 7.75 -9.15 21.77
C ALA A 36 6.49 -9.98 21.51
N ALA A 37 5.80 -10.40 22.59
CA ALA A 37 4.54 -11.13 22.48
C ALA A 37 3.43 -10.29 21.83
N ARG A 38 3.32 -9.01 22.19
CA ARG A 38 2.35 -8.08 21.56
C ARG A 38 2.61 -7.90 20.07
N GLU A 39 3.87 -7.74 19.67
CA GLU A 39 4.19 -7.59 18.24
C GLU A 39 3.94 -8.88 17.46
N ALA A 40 4.25 -10.04 18.02
CA ALA A 40 3.90 -11.31 17.41
C ALA A 40 2.39 -11.45 17.20
N ALA A 41 1.58 -11.05 18.19
CA ALA A 41 0.12 -11.04 18.07
C ALA A 41 -0.39 -10.08 16.99
N ARG A 42 0.19 -8.86 16.89
CA ARG A 42 -0.15 -7.91 15.83
C ARG A 42 0.23 -8.45 14.45
N ARG A 43 1.39 -9.09 14.31
CA ARG A 43 1.82 -9.75 13.06
C ARG A 43 0.87 -10.85 12.63
N MET A 44 0.44 -11.70 13.56
CA MET A 44 -0.59 -12.71 13.27
C MET A 44 -1.91 -12.08 12.82
N SER A 45 -2.29 -10.94 13.42
CA SER A 45 -3.49 -10.21 13.04
C SER A 45 -3.38 -9.63 11.62
N CYS A 46 -2.25 -9.02 11.26
CA CYS A 46 -2.01 -8.51 9.90
C CYS A 46 -2.01 -9.65 8.87
N SER A 47 -1.38 -10.80 9.16
CA SER A 47 -1.45 -12.00 8.31
C SER A 47 -2.89 -12.50 8.12
N ASN A 48 -3.71 -12.49 9.18
CA ASN A 48 -5.11 -12.88 9.10
C ASN A 48 -5.94 -11.90 8.25
N ASN A 49 -5.70 -10.60 8.36
CA ASN A 49 -6.34 -9.61 7.49
C ASN A 49 -6.00 -9.86 6.01
N VAL A 50 -4.75 -10.20 5.69
CA VAL A 50 -4.37 -10.60 4.32
C VAL A 50 -5.13 -11.86 3.87
N LYS A 51 -5.32 -12.85 4.76
CA LYS A 51 -6.13 -14.05 4.45
C LYS A 51 -7.59 -13.69 4.18
N GLN A 52 -8.18 -12.78 4.96
CA GLN A 52 -9.55 -12.31 4.73
C GLN A 52 -9.69 -11.59 3.39
N ILE A 53 -8.70 -10.75 3.04
CA ILE A 53 -8.63 -10.10 1.72
C ILE A 53 -8.52 -11.15 0.60
N GLY A 54 -7.71 -12.19 0.79
CA GLY A 54 -7.60 -13.29 -0.17
C GLY A 54 -8.90 -14.06 -0.36
N LEU A 55 -9.58 -14.42 0.74
CA LEU A 55 -10.89 -15.05 0.67
C LEU A 55 -11.90 -14.15 -0.06
N ALA A 56 -11.92 -12.86 0.29
CA ALA A 56 -12.77 -11.87 -0.34
C ALA A 56 -12.49 -11.79 -1.85
N LEU A 57 -11.22 -11.71 -2.27
CA LEU A 57 -10.80 -11.66 -3.67
C LEU A 57 -11.32 -12.88 -4.46
N HIS A 58 -11.19 -14.08 -3.90
CA HIS A 58 -11.69 -15.30 -4.52
C HIS A 58 -13.23 -15.36 -4.57
N ASN A 59 -13.91 -14.87 -3.52
CA ASN A 59 -15.38 -14.77 -3.50
C ASN A 59 -15.88 -13.77 -4.55
N TYR A 60 -15.21 -12.62 -4.70
CA TYR A 60 -15.50 -11.65 -5.75
C TYR A 60 -15.31 -12.29 -7.14
N HIS A 61 -14.18 -12.97 -7.37
CA HIS A 61 -13.95 -13.67 -8.64
C HIS A 61 -14.99 -14.76 -8.90
N SER A 62 -15.41 -15.51 -7.88
CA SER A 62 -16.46 -16.51 -8.01
C SER A 62 -17.82 -15.89 -8.37
N ALA A 63 -18.14 -14.72 -7.83
CA ALA A 63 -19.41 -14.04 -8.08
C ALA A 63 -19.46 -13.34 -9.45
N PHE A 64 -18.36 -12.71 -9.88
CA PHE A 64 -18.34 -11.85 -11.06
C PHE A 64 -17.51 -12.38 -12.24
N GLY A 65 -16.80 -13.50 -12.08
CA GLY A 65 -15.96 -14.10 -13.13
C GLY A 65 -14.75 -13.23 -13.53
N GLN A 66 -14.34 -12.32 -12.65
CA GLN A 66 -13.22 -11.40 -12.80
C GLN A 66 -12.71 -10.93 -11.44
N CYS A 67 -11.46 -10.49 -11.38
CA CYS A 67 -10.89 -9.78 -10.23
C CYS A 67 -11.49 -8.37 -10.12
N PRO A 68 -11.47 -7.74 -8.92
CA PRO A 68 -11.83 -6.33 -8.78
C PRO A 68 -10.89 -5.47 -9.63
N THR A 69 -11.46 -4.47 -10.30
CA THR A 69 -10.68 -3.60 -11.20
C THR A 69 -9.99 -2.51 -10.40
N GLN A 70 -8.66 -2.45 -10.48
CA GLN A 70 -7.91 -1.29 -10.02
C GLN A 70 -8.11 -0.11 -10.97
N ALA A 71 -8.34 1.09 -10.45
CA ALA A 71 -8.72 2.27 -11.22
C ALA A 71 -10.04 2.08 -11.98
N GLY A 72 -11.04 1.53 -11.31
CA GLY A 72 -12.41 1.46 -11.80
C GLY A 72 -13.17 2.78 -11.56
N GLY A 73 -14.50 2.70 -11.59
CA GLY A 73 -15.38 3.82 -11.26
C GLY A 73 -16.01 4.49 -12.48
N THR A 74 -16.43 5.73 -12.29
CA THR A 74 -17.23 6.52 -13.22
C THR A 74 -16.39 7.57 -13.92
N PHE A 75 -16.89 7.99 -15.08
CA PHE A 75 -16.41 9.17 -15.76
C PHE A 75 -17.55 9.76 -16.57
N LEU A 76 -17.74 11.07 -16.48
CA LEU A 76 -18.68 11.82 -17.30
C LEU A 76 -17.88 12.73 -18.21
N ASP A 77 -18.06 12.59 -19.52
CA ASP A 77 -17.43 13.49 -20.49
C ASP A 77 -17.88 14.93 -20.20
N ASN A 78 -16.93 15.87 -20.13
CA ASN A 78 -17.17 17.31 -20.03
C ASN A 78 -17.63 17.89 -18.66
N THR A 79 -17.45 17.20 -17.52
CA THR A 79 -17.67 17.84 -16.20
C THR A 79 -16.48 17.66 -15.26
N ASN A 80 -15.75 18.75 -15.02
CA ASN A 80 -14.73 18.85 -13.96
C ASN A 80 -15.35 19.07 -12.56
N GLY A 81 -16.68 19.21 -12.49
CA GLY A 81 -17.40 19.50 -11.25
C GLY A 81 -17.89 18.23 -10.59
N GLY A 82 -17.11 17.69 -9.65
CA GLY A 82 -17.59 16.96 -8.47
C GLY A 82 -18.46 15.71 -8.66
N ASN A 83 -18.90 15.35 -9.86
CA ASN A 83 -19.97 14.38 -10.06
C ASN A 83 -19.45 13.07 -10.68
N ASN A 84 -18.13 12.85 -10.61
CA ASN A 84 -17.51 11.61 -11.05
C ASN A 84 -16.17 11.40 -10.34
N ASN A 85 -15.73 10.15 -10.28
CA ASN A 85 -14.50 9.76 -9.61
C ASN A 85 -13.28 9.62 -10.54
N ARG A 86 -13.36 10.15 -11.77
CA ARG A 86 -12.29 10.15 -12.79
C ARG A 86 -11.67 8.78 -13.10
N ARG A 87 -12.42 7.68 -12.98
CA ARG A 87 -11.89 6.31 -13.00
C ARG A 87 -10.68 6.12 -12.07
N ARG A 88 -10.77 6.66 -10.84
CA ARG A 88 -9.73 6.54 -9.81
C ARG A 88 -10.19 5.70 -8.61
N LEU A 89 -11.25 4.90 -8.75
CA LEU A 89 -11.67 4.03 -7.64
C LEU A 89 -10.73 2.83 -7.50
N SER A 90 -10.25 2.63 -6.29
CA SER A 90 -9.42 1.50 -5.88
C SER A 90 -10.16 0.17 -6.00
N TRP A 91 -9.41 -0.89 -6.23
CA TRP A 91 -9.87 -2.28 -6.19
C TRP A 91 -10.51 -2.65 -4.83
N LEU A 92 -10.18 -1.92 -3.77
CA LEU A 92 -10.73 -2.13 -2.42
C LEU A 92 -12.22 -1.79 -2.29
N ILE A 93 -12.74 -0.86 -3.10
CA ILE A 93 -14.15 -0.44 -3.04
C ILE A 93 -15.11 -1.59 -3.36
N PRO A 94 -15.02 -2.28 -4.51
CA PRO A 94 -15.87 -3.43 -4.80
C PRO A 94 -15.61 -4.63 -3.88
N MET A 95 -14.53 -4.61 -3.09
CA MET A 95 -14.25 -5.63 -2.07
C MET A 95 -15.04 -5.45 -0.77
N THR A 96 -15.53 -4.25 -0.48
CA THR A 96 -16.26 -3.93 0.76
C THR A 96 -17.38 -4.92 1.13
N PRO A 97 -18.30 -5.35 0.24
CA PRO A 97 -19.33 -6.32 0.64
C PRO A 97 -18.77 -7.71 0.99
N PHE A 98 -17.58 -8.06 0.50
CA PHE A 98 -16.92 -9.34 0.76
C PHE A 98 -16.05 -9.35 2.02
N ILE A 99 -15.96 -8.22 2.73
CA ILE A 99 -15.25 -8.07 4.01
C ILE A 99 -16.18 -7.48 5.08
N GLU A 100 -17.47 -7.84 5.02
CA GLU A 100 -18.51 -7.44 5.99
C GLU A 100 -18.78 -5.92 6.06
N GLN A 101 -18.46 -5.17 5.00
CA GLN A 101 -18.75 -3.73 4.87
C GLN A 101 -19.92 -3.47 3.90
N GLN A 102 -20.99 -4.27 4.00
CA GLN A 102 -22.17 -4.17 3.12
C GLN A 102 -22.88 -2.81 3.22
N ALA A 103 -23.04 -2.26 4.43
CA ALA A 103 -23.68 -0.97 4.62
C ALA A 103 -22.90 0.19 3.96
N LEU A 104 -21.56 0.11 3.98
CA LEU A 104 -20.70 1.08 3.31
C LEU A 104 -20.81 0.95 1.78
N TRP A 105 -20.84 -0.28 1.26
CA TRP A 105 -21.07 -0.54 -0.15
C TRP A 105 -22.40 0.05 -0.63
N GLU A 106 -23.47 -0.10 0.14
CA GLU A 106 -24.79 0.45 -0.21
C GLU A 106 -24.80 1.98 -0.27
N GLN A 107 -24.04 2.65 0.59
CA GLN A 107 -23.86 4.11 0.51
C GLN A 107 -23.06 4.52 -0.73
N ILE A 108 -22.05 3.74 -1.11
CA ILE A 108 -21.19 4.03 -2.28
C ILE A 108 -21.91 3.74 -3.59
N ASN A 109 -22.61 2.61 -3.69
CA ASN A 109 -23.20 2.11 -4.92
C ASN A 109 -24.49 2.86 -5.32
N ASN A 110 -25.11 3.58 -4.38
CA ASN A 110 -26.32 4.36 -4.62
C ASN A 110 -26.03 5.87 -4.64
N PRO A 111 -26.92 6.69 -5.22
CA PRO A 111 -26.87 8.14 -5.03
C PRO A 111 -26.90 8.48 -3.53
N PHE A 112 -26.12 9.48 -3.13
CA PHE A 112 -25.95 9.88 -1.75
C PHE A 112 -26.48 11.30 -1.55
N ASP A 113 -27.39 11.42 -0.60
CA ASP A 113 -27.95 12.66 -0.09
C ASP A 113 -27.39 12.82 1.34
N ARG A 114 -26.56 13.84 1.53
CA ARG A 114 -25.76 14.01 2.74
C ARG A 114 -26.57 14.61 3.89
N ASP A 115 -27.47 15.54 3.60
CA ASP A 115 -28.26 16.25 4.61
C ASP A 115 -29.70 15.71 4.73
N ALA A 116 -30.05 14.71 3.93
CA ALA A 116 -31.35 14.06 3.87
C ALA A 116 -32.49 15.03 3.52
N ASP A 117 -32.19 16.08 2.74
CA ASP A 117 -33.15 17.08 2.28
C ASP A 117 -33.96 16.60 1.06
N GLY A 118 -33.64 15.42 0.51
CA GLY A 118 -34.26 14.81 -0.66
C GLY A 118 -33.58 15.17 -1.97
N VAL A 119 -32.50 15.96 -1.95
CA VAL A 119 -31.68 16.33 -3.09
C VAL A 119 -30.38 15.52 -3.06
N VAL A 120 -30.09 14.86 -4.19
CA VAL A 120 -28.87 14.07 -4.32
C VAL A 120 -27.67 15.01 -4.46
N ASP A 121 -26.77 14.98 -3.48
CA ASP A 121 -25.47 15.68 -3.55
C ASP A 121 -24.47 14.98 -4.46
N TYR A 122 -24.44 13.64 -4.38
CA TYR A 122 -23.43 12.84 -5.08
C TYR A 122 -24.08 11.68 -5.83
N PRO A 123 -23.69 11.43 -7.09
CA PRO A 123 -24.19 10.30 -7.85
C PRO A 123 -23.67 8.97 -7.29
N ALA A 124 -24.29 7.87 -7.74
CA ALA A 124 -23.78 6.52 -7.49
C ALA A 124 -22.29 6.41 -7.85
N MET A 125 -21.54 5.66 -7.04
CA MET A 125 -20.09 5.52 -7.07
C MET A 125 -19.29 6.78 -6.72
N GLY A 126 -19.97 7.88 -6.37
CA GLY A 126 -19.34 9.06 -5.79
C GLY A 126 -18.63 10.05 -6.73
N PRO A 127 -18.21 11.21 -6.19
CA PRO A 127 -17.27 12.17 -6.74
C PRO A 127 -15.83 11.66 -6.68
N GLU A 128 -14.87 12.54 -6.94
CA GLU A 128 -13.45 12.28 -6.80
C GLU A 128 -13.02 11.76 -5.42
N PRO A 129 -12.07 10.78 -5.35
CA PRO A 129 -11.59 10.20 -4.09
C PRO A 129 -10.93 11.17 -3.10
N TRP A 130 -10.64 12.41 -3.52
CA TRP A 130 -10.08 13.46 -2.66
C TRP A 130 -11.13 14.45 -2.14
N ASN A 131 -12.42 14.17 -2.36
CA ASN A 131 -13.51 14.96 -1.81
C ASN A 131 -13.74 14.59 -0.34
N THR A 132 -13.38 15.49 0.58
CA THR A 132 -13.50 15.28 2.03
C THR A 132 -14.93 15.43 2.56
N ASN A 133 -15.88 15.88 1.73
CA ASN A 133 -17.26 16.14 2.15
C ASN A 133 -18.19 14.93 2.03
N TYR A 134 -17.70 13.79 1.55
CA TYR A 134 -18.48 12.56 1.49
C TYR A 134 -17.89 11.50 2.39
N ASP A 135 -18.72 11.15 3.37
CA ASP A 135 -18.33 10.40 4.54
C ASP A 135 -17.84 8.97 4.23
N PRO A 136 -18.36 8.25 3.22
CA PRO A 136 -17.81 6.94 2.89
C PRO A 136 -16.32 6.93 2.50
N TRP A 137 -15.76 8.00 1.92
CA TRP A 137 -14.31 8.08 1.69
C TRP A 137 -13.51 8.27 2.97
N MET A 138 -14.14 8.81 4.02
CA MET A 138 -13.53 9.06 5.32
C MET A 138 -13.68 7.89 6.29
N THR A 139 -14.37 6.81 5.89
CA THR A 139 -14.65 5.66 6.75
C THR A 139 -13.45 4.72 6.81
N GLU A 140 -12.86 4.57 8.00
CA GLU A 140 -11.77 3.63 8.27
C GLU A 140 -12.33 2.20 8.35
N ILE A 141 -11.78 1.29 7.53
CA ILE A 141 -12.20 -0.11 7.49
C ILE A 141 -11.17 -0.97 8.25
N PRO A 142 -11.53 -1.57 9.40
CA PRO A 142 -10.58 -2.36 10.19
C PRO A 142 -9.91 -3.50 9.41
N GLY A 143 -10.64 -4.13 8.49
CA GLY A 143 -10.11 -5.20 7.62
C GLY A 143 -9.00 -4.74 6.67
N PHE A 144 -8.89 -3.43 6.39
CA PHE A 144 -7.82 -2.85 5.57
C PHE A 144 -6.68 -2.25 6.40
N ARG A 145 -6.72 -2.36 7.73
CA ARG A 145 -5.68 -1.82 8.62
C ARG A 145 -4.88 -2.96 9.26
N CYS A 146 -3.56 -2.79 9.31
CA CYS A 146 -2.66 -3.65 10.06
C CYS A 146 -2.47 -3.05 11.46
N PRO A 147 -2.76 -3.78 12.56
CA PRO A 147 -2.59 -3.27 13.92
C PRO A 147 -1.17 -2.82 14.30
N SER A 148 -0.14 -3.23 13.55
CA SER A 148 1.24 -2.74 13.75
C SER A 148 1.50 -1.35 13.15
N ASP A 149 0.59 -0.83 12.32
CA ASP A 149 0.67 0.53 11.79
C ASP A 149 -0.11 1.51 12.70
N PRO A 150 0.56 2.45 13.38
CA PRO A 150 -0.09 3.39 14.29
C PRO A 150 -0.81 4.55 13.59
N GLY A 151 -0.71 4.66 12.26
CA GLY A 151 -1.29 5.75 11.50
C GLY A 151 -2.81 5.84 11.67
N SER A 152 -3.32 7.03 11.94
CA SER A 152 -4.75 7.29 12.07
C SER A 152 -5.08 8.75 11.74
N GLY A 153 -6.34 9.00 11.37
CA GLY A 153 -6.90 10.34 11.24
C GLY A 153 -6.32 11.20 10.12
N ALA A 154 -6.72 12.48 10.14
CA ALA A 154 -6.25 13.50 9.22
C ALA A 154 -4.71 13.61 9.23
N PRO A 155 -4.08 13.95 8.10
CA PRO A 155 -4.66 14.39 6.82
C PRO A 155 -5.08 13.22 5.89
N ALA A 156 -5.00 11.97 6.34
CA ALA A 156 -5.47 10.83 5.56
C ALA A 156 -7.01 10.80 5.47
N MET A 157 -7.53 10.33 4.34
CA MET A 157 -8.96 10.10 4.09
C MET A 157 -9.22 8.60 4.14
N ALA A 158 -9.16 8.07 5.37
CA ALA A 158 -9.13 6.66 5.70
C ALA A 158 -7.98 5.86 5.05
N ARG A 159 -7.28 5.10 5.88
CA ARG A 159 -6.02 4.47 5.49
C ARG A 159 -6.20 3.05 5.01
N THR A 160 -5.23 2.58 4.22
CA THR A 160 -5.09 1.16 3.90
C THR A 160 -3.65 0.70 4.09
N ASN A 161 -3.48 -0.52 4.59
CA ASN A 161 -2.22 -1.23 4.66
C ASN A 161 -2.06 -2.29 3.57
N TYR A 162 -2.99 -2.39 2.62
CA TYR A 162 -2.97 -3.43 1.59
C TYR A 162 -3.11 -2.83 0.21
N ALA A 163 -2.19 -3.19 -0.67
CA ALA A 163 -2.03 -2.60 -1.99
C ALA A 163 -2.00 -3.67 -3.09
N ALA A 164 -2.49 -3.31 -4.27
CA ALA A 164 -2.50 -4.15 -5.46
C ALA A 164 -1.12 -4.21 -6.13
N CYS A 165 -0.71 -5.40 -6.53
CA CYS A 165 0.51 -5.60 -7.31
C CYS A 165 0.29 -5.14 -8.76
N ILE A 166 0.98 -4.07 -9.17
CA ILE A 166 0.97 -3.56 -10.56
C ILE A 166 2.18 -4.02 -11.38
N GLY A 167 3.07 -4.81 -10.75
CA GLY A 167 4.18 -5.51 -11.39
C GLY A 167 5.51 -4.79 -11.25
N ASP A 168 6.38 -5.00 -12.22
CA ASP A 168 7.80 -4.66 -12.13
C ASP A 168 8.23 -3.61 -13.17
N SER A 169 7.36 -2.66 -13.46
CA SER A 169 7.67 -1.51 -14.30
C SER A 169 6.98 -0.26 -13.77
N THR A 170 7.53 0.89 -14.13
CA THR A 170 6.97 2.20 -13.80
C THR A 170 6.34 2.90 -14.99
N ASP A 171 6.55 2.41 -16.22
CA ASP A 171 6.10 3.07 -17.43
C ASP A 171 4.58 2.86 -17.64
N TRP A 172 3.83 3.95 -17.80
CA TRP A 172 2.38 3.95 -18.02
C TRP A 172 1.50 3.21 -16.98
N VAL A 173 2.02 2.83 -15.82
CA VAL A 173 1.23 2.07 -14.83
C VAL A 173 0.19 2.91 -14.09
N ASN A 174 0.36 4.24 -14.01
CA ASN A 174 -0.65 5.13 -13.44
C ASN A 174 -1.92 5.26 -14.32
N TRP A 175 -1.74 5.28 -15.65
CA TRP A 175 -2.84 5.32 -16.61
C TRP A 175 -3.39 3.92 -16.90
N GLY A 176 -2.51 2.96 -17.14
CA GLY A 176 -2.89 1.61 -17.54
C GLY A 176 -3.62 1.58 -18.88
N PHE A 177 -4.71 0.81 -18.94
CA PHE A 177 -5.39 0.44 -20.20
C PHE A 177 -6.13 1.59 -20.90
N TRP A 178 -6.50 2.63 -20.14
CA TRP A 178 -7.19 3.81 -20.66
C TRP A 178 -6.47 5.07 -20.19
N ARG A 179 -6.36 6.09 -21.06
CA ARG A 179 -5.84 7.41 -20.70
C ARG A 179 -6.85 8.48 -21.05
N TRP A 180 -6.96 9.48 -20.18
CA TRP A 180 -7.67 10.72 -20.48
C TRP A 180 -6.74 11.69 -21.20
N GLU A 181 -7.03 12.00 -22.45
CA GLU A 181 -6.30 12.97 -23.26
C GLU A 181 -7.24 13.61 -24.28
N SER A 182 -7.08 14.90 -24.53
CA SER A 182 -7.88 15.65 -25.51
C SER A 182 -9.40 15.52 -25.29
N ASN A 183 -9.84 15.61 -24.04
CA ASN A 183 -11.24 15.49 -23.62
C ASN A 183 -11.91 14.14 -23.96
N SER A 184 -11.13 13.07 -24.10
CA SER A 184 -11.67 11.73 -24.32
C SER A 184 -10.81 10.64 -23.67
N TRP A 185 -11.46 9.55 -23.26
CA TRP A 185 -10.76 8.32 -22.91
C TRP A 185 -10.33 7.57 -24.17
N ASN A 186 -9.03 7.37 -24.33
CA ASN A 186 -8.48 6.69 -25.48
C ASN A 186 -7.39 5.68 -25.09
N GLN A 187 -6.89 4.99 -26.12
CA GLN A 187 -5.91 3.91 -26.02
C GLN A 187 -4.71 4.13 -26.94
N GLY A 188 -4.37 5.39 -27.27
CA GLY A 188 -3.26 5.69 -28.17
C GLY A 188 -1.91 5.16 -27.68
N HIS A 189 -1.73 5.03 -26.36
CA HIS A 189 -0.52 4.54 -25.69
C HIS A 189 -0.57 3.04 -25.36
N ILE A 190 -1.58 2.29 -25.85
CA ILE A 190 -1.86 0.92 -25.41
C ILE A 190 -0.70 -0.05 -25.62
N ASN A 191 0.12 0.16 -26.66
CA ASN A 191 1.31 -0.65 -26.91
C ASN A 191 2.32 -0.53 -25.76
N SER A 192 2.55 0.69 -25.26
CA SER A 192 3.42 0.95 -24.12
C SER A 192 2.80 0.45 -22.81
N ALA A 193 1.50 0.67 -22.61
CA ALA A 193 0.81 0.18 -21.43
C ALA A 193 0.84 -1.36 -21.33
N ASN A 194 0.57 -2.07 -22.43
CA ASN A 194 0.62 -3.54 -22.48
C ASN A 194 2.03 -4.10 -22.26
N ALA A 195 3.07 -3.36 -22.64
CA ALA A 195 4.45 -3.75 -22.41
C ALA A 195 4.84 -3.70 -20.93
N ALA A 196 4.41 -2.66 -20.22
CA ALA A 196 4.89 -2.34 -18.87
C ALA A 196 3.95 -2.81 -17.74
N ASN A 197 2.63 -2.84 -17.96
CA ASN A 197 1.67 -3.23 -16.93
C ASN A 197 1.60 -4.75 -16.80
N ARG A 198 2.53 -5.34 -16.04
CA ARG A 198 2.73 -6.80 -15.93
C ARG A 198 2.27 -7.41 -14.62
N GLY A 199 1.76 -6.60 -13.69
CA GLY A 199 1.24 -7.07 -12.40
C GLY A 199 0.01 -7.97 -12.49
N PHE A 200 -0.36 -8.53 -11.35
CA PHE A 200 -1.65 -9.22 -11.16
C PHE A 200 -2.82 -8.30 -11.51
N PHE A 201 -2.71 -7.03 -11.13
CA PHE A 201 -3.64 -5.97 -11.52
C PHE A 201 -3.08 -5.17 -12.69
N TYR A 202 -3.94 -4.88 -13.66
CA TYR A 202 -3.68 -3.92 -14.74
C TYR A 202 -4.68 -2.78 -14.59
N PRO A 203 -4.24 -1.58 -14.17
CA PRO A 203 -5.12 -0.44 -13.96
C PRO A 203 -6.04 -0.17 -15.17
N ARG A 204 -7.31 0.07 -14.87
CA ARG A 204 -8.43 0.29 -15.83
C ARG A 204 -8.73 -0.89 -16.74
N LYS A 205 -8.26 -2.09 -16.42
CA LYS A 205 -8.58 -3.34 -17.12
C LYS A 205 -9.15 -4.38 -16.14
N ALA A 206 -10.27 -4.97 -16.53
CA ALA A 206 -10.81 -6.12 -15.83
C ALA A 206 -9.92 -7.34 -16.07
N MET A 207 -9.30 -7.84 -15.00
CA MET A 207 -8.41 -9.01 -15.02
C MET A 207 -9.16 -10.25 -14.56
N LYS A 208 -8.76 -11.43 -15.06
CA LYS A 208 -9.29 -12.73 -14.64
C LYS A 208 -8.17 -13.66 -14.23
N PHE A 209 -8.45 -14.70 -13.45
CA PHE A 209 -7.43 -15.68 -13.06
C PHE A 209 -6.75 -16.36 -14.25
N ARG A 210 -7.47 -16.56 -15.37
CA ARG A 210 -6.88 -17.09 -16.61
C ARG A 210 -5.83 -16.18 -17.26
N ASP A 211 -5.84 -14.88 -16.92
CA ASP A 211 -4.89 -13.91 -17.48
C ASP A 211 -3.56 -13.92 -16.70
N ILE A 212 -3.48 -14.70 -15.61
CA ILE A 212 -2.29 -14.93 -14.78
C ILE A 212 -1.58 -16.19 -15.28
N LEU A 213 -0.88 -16.04 -16.40
CA LEU A 213 -0.21 -17.12 -17.14
C LEU A 213 1.02 -17.69 -16.43
N ASP A 214 1.63 -16.94 -15.52
CA ASP A 214 2.77 -17.40 -14.71
C ASP A 214 2.33 -18.33 -13.55
N GLY A 215 1.02 -18.41 -13.31
CA GLY A 215 0.37 -19.24 -12.32
C GLY A 215 -0.01 -18.47 -11.07
N LEU A 216 -1.22 -18.72 -10.55
CA LEU A 216 -1.75 -18.04 -9.36
C LEU A 216 -0.85 -18.20 -8.12
N SER A 217 -0.20 -19.35 -7.96
CA SER A 217 0.75 -19.62 -6.86
C SER A 217 2.10 -18.92 -7.00
N ASN A 218 2.40 -18.39 -8.19
CA ASN A 218 3.68 -17.75 -8.51
C ASN A 218 3.56 -16.24 -8.70
N THR A 219 2.35 -15.69 -8.72
CA THR A 219 2.14 -14.25 -8.90
C THR A 219 1.54 -13.63 -7.64
N VAL A 220 2.20 -12.62 -7.10
CA VAL A 220 1.69 -11.83 -5.97
C VAL A 220 0.53 -10.95 -6.44
N ALA A 221 -0.60 -11.06 -5.75
CA ALA A 221 -1.78 -10.23 -5.98
C ALA A 221 -1.78 -8.97 -5.11
N VAL A 222 -1.58 -9.14 -3.80
CA VAL A 222 -1.69 -8.05 -2.81
C VAL A 222 -0.46 -8.05 -1.91
N GLY A 223 0.00 -6.87 -1.51
CA GLY A 223 1.14 -6.69 -0.61
C GLY A 223 0.79 -5.74 0.53
N GLU A 224 1.42 -5.97 1.68
CA GLU A 224 1.35 -5.04 2.80
C GLU A 224 2.14 -3.74 2.47
N ILE A 225 1.58 -2.60 2.84
CA ILE A 225 2.21 -1.28 2.79
C ILE A 225 2.10 -0.60 4.16
N ALA A 226 3.17 0.03 4.61
CA ALA A 226 3.12 0.93 5.75
C ALA A 226 2.57 2.28 5.32
N THR A 227 1.81 2.94 6.19
CA THR A 227 1.24 4.25 5.91
C THR A 227 2.09 5.39 6.48
N GLY A 228 2.03 6.55 5.80
CA GLY A 228 2.81 7.73 6.16
C GLY A 228 2.47 8.26 7.56
N LEU A 229 3.48 8.61 8.35
CA LEU A 229 3.27 9.27 9.65
C LEU A 229 3.66 10.75 9.61
N GLY A 230 4.12 11.25 8.47
CA GLY A 230 4.66 12.61 8.35
C GLY A 230 6.04 12.75 9.02
N ASP A 231 6.73 11.64 9.20
CA ASP A 231 8.02 11.51 9.88
C ASP A 231 9.20 11.47 8.90
N ARG A 232 8.96 11.59 7.59
CA ARG A 232 9.95 11.46 6.51
C ARG A 232 10.52 10.05 6.34
N ASP A 233 9.82 9.02 6.83
CA ASP A 233 10.21 7.62 6.59
C ASP A 233 10.18 7.33 5.08
N ILE A 234 11.32 6.90 4.52
CA ILE A 234 11.52 6.70 3.07
C ILE A 234 10.53 5.71 2.46
N ARG A 235 9.94 4.83 3.26
CA ARG A 235 9.02 3.77 2.82
C ARG A 235 7.58 4.25 2.70
N THR A 236 7.27 5.41 3.26
CA THR A 236 5.89 5.87 3.46
C THR A 236 5.65 7.32 3.06
N ASP A 237 6.70 8.15 3.06
CA ASP A 237 6.72 9.50 2.55
C ASP A 237 7.46 9.48 1.19
N PRO A 238 6.76 9.54 0.05
CA PRO A 238 7.41 9.44 -1.26
C PRO A 238 8.32 10.63 -1.53
N TYR A 239 9.45 10.36 -2.18
CA TYR A 239 10.21 11.41 -2.86
C TYR A 239 9.59 11.67 -4.24
N TYR A 240 9.28 12.93 -4.56
CA TYR A 240 8.66 13.30 -5.83
C TYR A 240 9.63 14.08 -6.73
N GLY A 241 9.54 13.81 -8.03
CA GLY A 241 10.23 14.58 -9.05
C GLY A 241 11.68 14.17 -9.28
N ILE A 242 12.03 12.89 -9.07
CA ILE A 242 13.36 12.37 -9.46
C ILE A 242 13.56 12.41 -10.99
N GLY A 243 12.47 12.49 -11.75
CA GLY A 243 12.45 12.54 -13.20
C GLY A 243 12.11 11.19 -13.83
N TRP A 244 11.29 11.23 -14.89
CA TRP A 244 10.83 10.03 -15.61
C TRP A 244 11.98 9.21 -16.19
N ASN A 245 12.98 9.87 -16.77
CA ASN A 245 14.14 9.17 -17.32
C ASN A 245 14.97 8.51 -16.22
N ALA A 246 15.07 9.13 -15.03
CA ALA A 246 15.79 8.52 -13.92
C ALA A 246 15.07 7.26 -13.44
N ILE A 247 13.77 7.35 -13.14
CA ILE A 247 13.03 6.22 -12.57
C ILE A 247 12.79 5.07 -13.55
N HIS A 248 12.61 5.34 -14.86
CA HIS A 248 12.46 4.28 -15.86
C HIS A 248 13.78 3.55 -16.13
N ASN A 249 14.92 4.20 -15.96
CA ASN A 249 16.23 3.59 -16.21
C ASN A 249 16.87 3.01 -14.94
N ASN A 250 16.43 3.45 -13.76
CA ASN A 250 16.94 3.01 -12.47
C ASN A 250 15.83 3.11 -11.39
N PRO A 251 15.16 2.00 -11.02
CA PRO A 251 14.20 1.99 -9.91
C PRO A 251 14.77 2.41 -8.55
N SER A 252 16.10 2.32 -8.35
CA SER A 252 16.80 2.77 -7.15
C SER A 252 17.32 4.22 -7.26
N ALA A 253 16.82 5.01 -8.22
CA ALA A 253 17.32 6.36 -8.49
C ALA A 253 17.38 7.27 -7.26
N CYS A 254 16.40 7.20 -6.35
CA CYS A 254 16.43 8.03 -5.14
C CYS A 254 17.53 7.62 -4.15
N ALA A 255 17.82 6.31 -4.02
CA ALA A 255 18.95 5.87 -3.21
C ALA A 255 20.29 6.26 -3.84
N ASP A 256 20.39 6.26 -5.16
CA ASP A 256 21.63 6.52 -5.90
C ASP A 256 21.89 8.02 -6.15
N ALA A 257 20.89 8.88 -6.04
CA ALA A 257 21.02 10.32 -6.33
C ALA A 257 21.99 11.05 -5.40
N GLY A 258 22.29 10.49 -4.23
CA GLY A 258 23.17 11.08 -3.22
C GLY A 258 22.52 12.27 -2.50
N GLY A 259 22.69 12.33 -1.18
CA GLY A 259 22.16 13.45 -0.37
C GLY A 259 20.64 13.49 -0.21
N LEU A 260 19.89 12.53 -0.75
CA LEU A 260 18.45 12.43 -0.51
C LEU A 260 18.13 11.72 0.81
N ILE A 261 18.87 10.66 1.14
CA ILE A 261 18.68 9.86 2.36
C ILE A 261 19.63 10.37 3.45
N ASP A 262 19.12 10.51 4.68
CA ASP A 262 19.88 10.93 5.84
C ASP A 262 20.99 9.90 6.15
N SER A 263 22.25 10.33 6.06
CA SER A 263 23.41 9.46 6.30
C SER A 263 23.50 8.92 7.73
N LEU A 264 22.93 9.62 8.72
CA LEU A 264 22.90 9.22 10.12
C LEU A 264 21.64 8.40 10.44
N ARG A 265 20.59 8.55 9.63
CA ARG A 265 19.29 7.90 9.84
C ARG A 265 18.76 7.34 8.50
N PRO A 266 19.32 6.23 8.00
CA PRO A 266 19.05 5.73 6.64
C PRO A 266 17.61 5.27 6.36
N GLN A 267 16.74 5.29 7.37
CA GLN A 267 15.29 5.06 7.21
C GLN A 267 14.51 6.34 6.88
N TYR A 268 15.17 7.49 6.87
CA TYR A 268 14.53 8.79 6.70
C TYR A 268 15.19 9.58 5.58
N TRP A 269 14.39 10.39 4.89
CA TRP A 269 14.92 11.40 3.98
C TRP A 269 15.72 12.45 4.76
N ASP A 270 16.79 12.94 4.14
CA ASP A 270 17.64 14.00 4.69
C ASP A 270 16.81 15.25 5.00
N ALA A 271 17.22 16.02 6.00
CA ALA A 271 16.50 17.24 6.31
C ALA A 271 16.66 18.32 5.22
N ALA A 272 17.79 18.30 4.51
CA ALA A 272 18.23 19.28 3.53
C ALA A 272 17.60 19.12 2.15
N VAL A 273 17.01 17.96 1.81
CA VAL A 273 16.25 17.81 0.55
C VAL A 273 15.03 18.74 0.49
N GLY A 274 14.70 19.43 1.60
CA GLY A 274 13.55 20.30 1.66
C GLY A 274 12.29 19.55 1.25
N ASP A 275 11.29 20.27 0.74
CA ASP A 275 9.99 19.69 0.37
C ASP A 275 9.99 18.87 -0.95
N THR A 276 11.11 18.26 -1.34
CA THR A 276 11.18 17.32 -2.49
C THR A 276 10.90 15.86 -2.08
N ALA A 277 11.28 15.47 -0.86
CA ALA A 277 10.46 14.59 -0.03
C ALA A 277 9.47 15.53 0.67
N ASN A 278 8.16 15.42 0.46
CA ASN A 278 7.26 16.54 0.80
C ASN A 278 6.45 16.35 2.10
N PRO A 279 6.96 16.84 3.24
CA PRO A 279 6.16 17.02 4.46
C PRO A 279 5.72 18.48 4.69
N GLY A 280 5.87 19.40 3.71
CA GLY A 280 5.59 20.83 3.96
C GLY A 280 4.85 21.63 2.87
N LEU A 281 4.93 21.31 1.57
CA LEU A 281 4.44 22.19 0.49
C LEU A 281 3.77 21.52 -0.73
N ARG A 282 3.53 20.21 -0.73
CA ARG A 282 2.64 19.49 -1.69
C ARG A 282 1.75 18.60 -0.85
N SER A 283 0.51 19.05 -0.65
CA SER A 283 -0.60 18.42 0.09
C SER A 283 -0.18 17.41 1.17
N ASN A 284 -0.43 17.77 2.44
CA ASN A 284 -0.36 16.86 3.59
C ASN A 284 -1.03 15.47 3.34
N GLY A 285 -1.90 15.34 2.31
CA GLY A 285 -2.57 14.11 1.92
C GLY A 285 -1.81 13.13 0.99
N TRP A 286 -0.66 13.47 0.39
CA TRP A 286 0.02 12.64 -0.64
C TRP A 286 1.07 11.70 -0.05
N LYS A 287 0.63 10.76 0.77
CA LYS A 287 1.50 9.79 1.43
C LYS A 287 0.96 8.37 1.26
N ARG A 288 1.84 7.39 1.48
CA ARG A 288 1.50 5.98 1.25
C ARG A 288 0.27 5.58 2.05
N GLY A 289 -0.71 4.96 1.38
CA GLY A 289 -1.91 4.43 2.02
C GLY A 289 -2.85 5.45 2.64
N TYR A 290 -2.79 6.74 2.27
CA TYR A 290 -3.65 7.79 2.85
C TYR A 290 -5.09 7.80 2.36
N ARG A 291 -5.38 7.09 1.27
CA ARG A 291 -6.71 7.04 0.66
C ARG A 291 -6.97 5.62 0.18
N TRP A 292 -7.70 4.84 0.97
CA TRP A 292 -8.05 3.47 0.60
C TRP A 292 -8.89 3.39 -0.68
N SER A 293 -9.62 4.46 -0.98
CA SER A 293 -10.53 4.58 -2.12
C SER A 293 -9.88 5.00 -3.43
N ASP A 294 -8.67 5.55 -3.40
CA ASP A 294 -8.00 6.11 -4.56
C ASP A 294 -7.04 5.08 -5.17
N SER A 295 -7.20 4.81 -6.46
CA SER A 295 -6.46 3.79 -7.19
C SER A 295 -5.04 4.20 -7.60
N VAL A 296 -4.67 5.44 -7.31
CA VAL A 296 -3.37 5.96 -7.72
C VAL A 296 -2.25 5.20 -7.03
N PRO A 297 -1.10 4.98 -7.71
CA PRO A 297 -0.11 4.02 -7.26
C PRO A 297 0.34 4.20 -5.79
N VAL A 298 0.61 5.45 -5.40
CA VAL A 298 1.07 5.79 -4.04
C VAL A 298 0.12 5.34 -2.92
N TYR A 299 -1.19 5.28 -3.17
CA TYR A 299 -2.16 4.98 -2.13
C TYR A 299 -2.48 3.49 -2.02
N THR A 300 -2.71 2.82 -3.16
CA THR A 300 -3.29 1.46 -3.17
C THR A 300 -2.57 0.50 -4.12
N CYS A 301 -1.38 0.84 -4.60
CA CYS A 301 -0.54 -0.06 -5.40
C CYS A 301 0.87 -0.25 -4.82
N PHE A 302 1.55 -1.27 -5.33
CA PHE A 302 2.97 -1.45 -5.15
C PHE A 302 3.61 -2.13 -6.37
N THR A 303 4.91 -1.92 -6.52
CA THR A 303 5.74 -2.51 -7.58
C THR A 303 6.76 -3.50 -7.01
N THR A 304 7.23 -4.44 -7.83
CA THR A 304 8.17 -5.51 -7.43
C THR A 304 9.59 -5.32 -7.96
N MET A 305 10.03 -4.07 -8.18
CA MET A 305 11.36 -3.79 -8.74
C MET A 305 12.47 -3.69 -7.68
N THR A 306 12.12 -3.24 -6.48
CA THR A 306 13.00 -3.16 -5.32
C THR A 306 12.45 -4.04 -4.22
N ALA A 307 13.34 -4.59 -3.39
CA ALA A 307 12.97 -5.46 -2.26
C ALA A 307 12.01 -4.73 -1.30
N PRO A 308 11.26 -5.47 -0.46
CA PRO A 308 10.40 -4.87 0.55
C PRO A 308 11.15 -3.90 1.48
N ASN A 309 10.41 -2.94 2.05
CA ASN A 309 10.94 -1.91 2.96
C ASN A 309 12.01 -0.98 2.37
N ARG A 310 12.02 -0.83 1.04
CA ARG A 310 12.84 0.14 0.32
C ARG A 310 12.13 1.48 0.12
N GLU A 311 12.88 2.45 -0.36
CA GLU A 311 12.45 3.82 -0.60
C GLU A 311 11.34 3.93 -1.67
N VAL A 312 10.38 4.81 -1.44
CA VAL A 312 9.34 5.16 -2.41
C VAL A 312 9.83 6.36 -3.22
N CYS A 313 10.00 6.15 -4.53
CA CYS A 313 10.67 7.09 -5.42
C CYS A 313 9.83 7.36 -6.68
N MET A 314 9.31 8.57 -6.81
CA MET A 314 8.37 8.96 -7.87
C MET A 314 9.03 9.79 -8.96
N GLY A 315 8.77 9.42 -10.22
CA GLY A 315 9.32 10.09 -11.40
C GLY A 315 8.80 11.51 -11.56
N GLY A 316 7.48 11.68 -11.45
CA GLY A 316 6.80 12.97 -11.59
C GLY A 316 6.57 13.69 -10.26
N SER A 317 5.86 14.81 -10.33
CA SER A 317 5.69 15.76 -9.22
C SER A 317 4.29 15.78 -8.60
N GLY A 318 3.34 15.01 -9.14
CA GLY A 318 1.97 14.91 -8.64
C GLY A 318 1.67 13.55 -8.01
N ASP A 319 0.53 13.46 -7.31
CA ASP A 319 0.08 12.20 -6.71
C ASP A 319 -0.19 11.13 -7.76
N PHE A 320 -0.82 11.50 -8.89
CA PHE A 320 -1.16 10.62 -10.02
C PHE A 320 0.05 10.04 -10.75
N ASP A 321 1.27 10.42 -10.39
CA ASP A 321 2.47 9.92 -11.02
C ASP A 321 2.81 8.48 -10.61
N THR A 322 3.87 7.95 -11.19
CA THR A 322 4.32 6.57 -11.02
C THR A 322 5.80 6.54 -10.62
N GLY A 323 6.20 5.46 -9.98
CA GLY A 323 7.53 5.32 -9.43
C GLY A 323 7.82 3.92 -8.90
N SER A 324 8.98 3.80 -8.27
CA SER A 324 9.33 2.62 -7.49
C SER A 324 8.62 2.70 -6.15
N GLU A 325 7.67 1.81 -5.94
CA GLU A 325 6.79 1.80 -4.77
C GLU A 325 6.78 0.39 -4.17
N PRO A 326 7.88 -0.07 -3.54
CA PRO A 326 7.97 -1.41 -2.97
C PRO A 326 6.94 -1.62 -1.85
N PRO A 327 6.54 -2.86 -1.53
CA PRO A 327 5.73 -3.11 -0.33
C PRO A 327 6.54 -2.76 0.93
N SER A 328 5.85 -2.45 2.02
CA SER A 328 6.51 -2.08 3.28
C SER A 328 5.67 -2.47 4.48
N SER A 329 6.31 -2.68 5.63
CA SER A 329 5.64 -3.06 6.87
C SER A 329 6.31 -2.42 8.08
N ARG A 330 5.55 -2.31 9.17
CA ARG A 330 6.10 -2.00 10.50
C ARG A 330 6.64 -3.25 11.21
N HIS A 331 6.36 -4.45 10.68
CA HIS A 331 7.00 -5.68 11.12
C HIS A 331 8.49 -5.68 10.78
N GLN A 332 9.28 -6.35 11.61
CA GLN A 332 10.71 -6.50 11.36
C GLN A 332 10.96 -7.54 10.27
N GLY A 333 11.89 -7.23 9.36
CA GLY A 333 12.50 -8.20 8.45
C GLY A 333 11.66 -8.61 7.24
N GLY A 334 10.55 -7.93 6.92
CA GLY A 334 9.75 -8.29 5.75
C GLY A 334 8.33 -7.74 5.75
N VAL A 335 7.51 -8.28 4.86
CA VAL A 335 6.11 -7.90 4.62
C VAL A 335 5.25 -9.14 4.39
N HIS A 336 3.96 -9.06 4.68
CA HIS A 336 3.02 -10.07 4.20
C HIS A 336 2.62 -9.80 2.75
N VAL A 337 2.52 -10.85 1.96
CA VAL A 337 1.96 -10.82 0.61
C VAL A 337 0.91 -11.90 0.46
N LEU A 338 -0.06 -11.62 -0.40
CA LEU A 338 -1.07 -12.56 -0.87
C LEU A 338 -0.68 -13.01 -2.28
N MET A 339 -0.50 -14.31 -2.46
CA MET A 339 -0.37 -14.93 -3.77
C MET A 339 -1.75 -15.03 -4.44
N GLY A 340 -1.77 -15.10 -5.76
CA GLY A 340 -3.01 -15.20 -6.54
C GLY A 340 -3.86 -16.44 -6.26
N ASP A 341 -3.30 -17.48 -5.63
CA ASP A 341 -4.01 -18.70 -5.21
C ASP A 341 -4.61 -18.61 -3.80
N GLY A 342 -4.42 -17.48 -3.13
CA GLY A 342 -4.89 -17.24 -1.76
C GLY A 342 -3.85 -17.52 -0.67
N ALA A 343 -2.65 -18.02 -1.03
CA ALA A 343 -1.60 -18.27 -0.05
C ALA A 343 -1.06 -16.95 0.52
N VAL A 344 -0.89 -16.89 1.84
CA VAL A 344 -0.26 -15.75 2.52
C VAL A 344 1.16 -16.10 2.88
N LYS A 345 2.11 -15.32 2.37
CA LYS A 345 3.54 -15.51 2.59
C LYS A 345 4.15 -14.29 3.28
N PHE A 346 5.19 -14.53 4.08
CA PHE A 346 6.00 -13.45 4.64
C PHE A 346 7.30 -13.34 3.85
N ILE A 347 7.41 -12.28 3.05
CA ILE A 347 8.56 -12.03 2.19
C ILE A 347 9.56 -11.18 2.93
N THR A 348 10.80 -11.66 3.03
CA THR A 348 11.86 -10.94 3.72
C THR A 348 12.38 -9.76 2.91
N ASP A 349 12.92 -8.76 3.59
CA ASP A 349 13.67 -7.67 2.97
C ASP A 349 14.98 -8.15 2.30
N SER A 350 15.44 -9.35 2.65
CA SER A 350 16.58 -10.04 2.03
C SER A 350 16.25 -10.87 0.78
N ILE A 351 15.00 -10.84 0.29
CA ILE A 351 14.63 -11.56 -0.93
C ILE A 351 15.52 -11.15 -2.12
N GLU A 352 15.84 -12.12 -2.97
CA GLU A 352 16.61 -11.89 -4.19
C GLU A 352 15.82 -10.98 -5.15
N ALA A 353 16.27 -9.72 -5.25
CA ALA A 353 15.63 -8.66 -6.02
C ALA A 353 16.44 -8.22 -7.26
N GLY A 354 17.31 -9.09 -7.77
CA GLY A 354 18.09 -8.90 -8.99
C GLY A 354 18.84 -7.57 -9.08
N ASN A 355 18.85 -7.00 -10.29
CA ASN A 355 19.44 -5.70 -10.53
C ASN A 355 18.38 -4.59 -10.45
N SER A 356 18.18 -4.08 -9.23
CA SER A 356 17.31 -2.92 -8.94
C SER A 356 17.74 -1.59 -9.60
N ARG A 357 18.84 -1.58 -10.35
CA ARG A 357 19.32 -0.45 -11.18
C ARG A 357 19.17 -0.70 -12.68
N ALA A 358 18.60 -1.83 -13.08
CA ALA A 358 18.31 -2.10 -14.47
C ALA A 358 17.11 -1.27 -14.95
N PRO A 359 17.11 -0.80 -16.21
CA PRO A 359 15.94 -0.16 -16.80
C PRO A 359 14.72 -1.06 -16.75
N VAL A 360 13.56 -0.45 -16.51
CA VAL A 360 12.29 -1.18 -16.47
C VAL A 360 11.96 -1.77 -17.84
N VAL A 361 11.10 -2.79 -17.84
CA VAL A 361 10.55 -3.31 -19.09
C VAL A 361 9.55 -2.32 -19.65
N LYS A 362 9.84 -1.86 -20.87
CA LYS A 362 9.00 -0.96 -21.65
C LYS A 362 9.38 -1.03 -23.13
N VAL A 363 8.57 -0.41 -23.98
CA VAL A 363 8.88 -0.25 -25.40
C VAL A 363 10.15 0.59 -25.56
N ASN A 364 11.04 0.22 -26.50
CA ASN A 364 12.31 0.90 -26.77
C ASN A 364 13.28 0.96 -25.56
N SER A 365 13.22 -0.03 -24.67
CA SER A 365 14.21 -0.23 -23.58
C SER A 365 15.18 -1.36 -23.92
N ILE A 366 16.31 -1.43 -23.20
CA ILE A 366 17.22 -2.59 -23.24
C ILE A 366 16.53 -3.88 -22.77
N ASN A 367 15.47 -3.74 -21.98
CA ASN A 367 14.59 -4.83 -21.59
C ASN A 367 13.26 -4.69 -22.37
N PRO A 368 13.15 -5.26 -23.58
CA PRO A 368 11.95 -5.14 -24.41
C PRO A 368 10.76 -5.93 -23.82
N PRO A 369 9.53 -5.70 -24.32
CA PRO A 369 8.35 -6.45 -23.89
C PRO A 369 8.54 -7.96 -24.08
N GLY A 370 8.19 -8.74 -23.06
CA GLY A 370 8.40 -10.20 -23.05
C GLY A 370 9.74 -10.66 -22.46
N SER A 371 10.64 -9.74 -22.11
CA SER A 371 11.81 -10.04 -21.30
C SER A 371 11.42 -10.50 -19.89
N LYS A 372 12.20 -11.44 -19.35
CA LYS A 372 12.17 -11.80 -17.93
C LYS A 372 12.39 -10.57 -17.05
N SER A 373 11.91 -10.63 -15.82
CA SER A 373 12.14 -9.56 -14.86
C SER A 373 13.64 -9.41 -14.57
N PRO A 374 14.23 -8.21 -14.67
CA PRO A 374 15.62 -7.99 -14.27
C PRO A 374 15.79 -7.94 -12.75
N TYR A 375 14.69 -7.99 -11.99
CA TYR A 375 14.65 -7.82 -10.54
C TYR A 375 14.54 -9.16 -9.79
N GLY A 376 15.11 -10.21 -10.39
CA GLY A 376 15.29 -11.50 -9.72
C GLY A 376 13.97 -12.22 -9.41
N LEU A 377 14.02 -13.05 -8.37
CA LEU A 377 12.85 -13.77 -7.84
C LEU A 377 11.73 -12.81 -7.46
N TRP A 378 12.05 -11.71 -6.78
CA TRP A 378 11.04 -10.74 -6.37
C TRP A 378 10.30 -10.11 -7.56
N GLY A 379 11.05 -9.73 -8.59
CA GLY A 379 10.51 -9.22 -9.84
C GLY A 379 9.62 -10.24 -10.54
N ALA A 380 10.08 -11.48 -10.67
CA ALA A 380 9.34 -12.59 -11.26
C ALA A 380 8.02 -12.87 -10.53
N LEU A 381 8.01 -12.79 -9.20
CA LEU A 381 6.78 -12.94 -8.42
C LEU A 381 5.75 -11.83 -8.67
N GLY A 382 6.17 -10.69 -9.22
CA GLY A 382 5.26 -9.60 -9.58
C GLY A 382 4.76 -9.66 -11.02
N THR A 383 5.27 -10.57 -11.87
CA THR A 383 4.84 -10.68 -13.26
C THR A 383 3.72 -11.71 -13.42
N ARG A 384 2.75 -11.41 -14.31
CA ARG A 384 1.61 -12.29 -14.59
C ARG A 384 1.77 -13.14 -15.84
N ALA A 385 2.63 -12.74 -16.78
CA ALA A 385 2.67 -13.32 -18.13
C ALA A 385 4.06 -13.23 -18.80
N SER A 386 5.11 -13.46 -18.03
CA SER A 386 6.51 -13.47 -18.50
C SER A 386 7.09 -14.89 -18.62
N LYS A 387 6.28 -15.93 -18.36
CA LYS A 387 6.67 -17.35 -18.23
C LYS A 387 7.69 -17.58 -17.11
N GLU A 388 7.51 -16.87 -16.01
CA GLU A 388 8.40 -16.91 -14.85
C GLU A 388 7.80 -17.80 -13.76
N SER A 389 7.93 -19.12 -13.91
CA SER A 389 7.53 -20.09 -12.89
C SER A 389 8.65 -20.30 -11.87
N VAL A 390 8.34 -20.15 -10.58
CA VAL A 390 9.31 -20.37 -9.49
C VAL A 390 9.25 -21.84 -9.05
N GLN A 391 10.41 -22.51 -8.95
CA GLN A 391 10.52 -23.86 -8.40
C GLN A 391 11.14 -23.78 -7.00
N GLY A 392 10.32 -23.94 -5.94
CA GLY A 392 10.78 -24.00 -4.55
C GLY A 392 9.87 -23.24 -3.57
N GLU A 393 10.07 -23.46 -2.27
CA GLU A 393 9.50 -22.61 -1.22
C GLU A 393 10.33 -21.33 -1.09
N PHE A 394 9.63 -20.21 -0.96
CA PHE A 394 10.15 -18.85 -0.81
C PHE A 394 9.21 -18.06 0.09
#